data_AF-A0A6J3CCU7-F1
#
_entry.id   AF-A0A6J3CCU7-F1
#
_cell.length_a   1.000
_cell.length_b   1.000
_cell.length_c   1.000
_cell.angle_alpha   90.00
_cell.angle_beta   90.00
_cell.angle_gamma   90.00
#
_symmetry.space_group_name_H-M   'P 1'
#
loop_
_entity.id
_entity.type
_entity.pdbx_description
1 polymer ?
#
loop_
_entity_poly.entity_id
_entity_poly.type
_entity_poly.pdbx_seq_one_letter_code
_entity_poly.pdbx_strand_id
1 'polypeptide(L)'
;LFFYQNGQKAVKDGKVERPVTWALQSGYRMLDTAAAYLNEEQIGNAIRKSSIPRENIFVVTKLASNKQRDVVSAIKESLLRLNLTYVDLYLIHNPVAFKPDHSGFDVIDYLDTWKRMEETKRLGLTKSIGLSNFNISQIERVLANCVIKPSVLQVEVNLNLAQNKLIDFCKAHNIAVMAYTPFGALFDAGDVPPPPRVNDPILIKMADRYNKTTPQIVLRYLVSKFNKDYRTVHPSFWQEHPYYPFEKVDKPAPDLFKPKN
;
A
#
# COMPACT_ATOMS: atom_id res chain seq x y z
N LEU A 1 -8.30 5.25 -5.82
CA LEU A 1 -8.67 6.31 -4.86
C LEU A 1 -9.71 7.18 -5.54
N PHE A 2 -10.98 7.14 -5.13
CA PHE A 2 -11.99 8.06 -5.64
C PHE A 2 -12.49 8.90 -4.47
N PHE A 3 -12.16 10.19 -4.48
CA PHE A 3 -12.87 11.18 -3.69
C PHE A 3 -14.22 11.38 -4.36
N TYR A 4 -15.26 10.71 -3.88
CA TYR A 4 -16.60 10.91 -4.42
C TYR A 4 -17.09 12.31 -4.05
N GLN A 5 -17.53 13.08 -5.06
CA GLN A 5 -18.19 14.40 -4.90
C GLN A 5 -19.40 14.34 -3.94
N ASN A 6 -19.95 13.15 -3.68
CA ASN A 6 -21.14 12.92 -2.85
C ASN A 6 -20.83 12.48 -1.41
N GLY A 7 -19.60 12.73 -0.93
CA GLY A 7 -19.14 12.29 0.38
C GLY A 7 -18.74 10.80 0.42
N GLN A 8 -17.82 10.46 1.31
CA GLN A 8 -17.39 9.07 1.53
C GLN A 8 -18.49 8.31 2.30
N LYS A 9 -18.99 7.22 1.75
CA LYS A 9 -19.98 6.35 2.41
C LYS A 9 -19.26 5.30 3.26
N ALA A 10 -19.75 5.07 4.49
CA ALA A 10 -19.26 3.99 5.34
C ALA A 10 -19.39 2.63 4.65
N VAL A 11 -18.41 1.75 4.85
CA VAL A 11 -18.44 0.39 4.31
C VAL A 11 -19.46 -0.44 5.09
N LYS A 12 -20.54 -0.87 4.43
CA LYS A 12 -21.57 -1.74 5.01
C LYS A 12 -21.11 -3.19 5.12
N ASP A 13 -21.68 -3.91 6.09
CA ASP A 13 -21.89 -5.38 6.12
C ASP A 13 -20.70 -6.27 5.75
N GLY A 14 -19.58 -6.20 6.48
CA GLY A 14 -18.49 -7.19 6.37
C GLY A 14 -17.82 -7.30 4.98
N LYS A 15 -18.13 -6.37 4.06
CA LYS A 15 -17.67 -6.38 2.66
C LYS A 15 -16.15 -6.28 2.53
N VAL A 16 -15.46 -5.80 3.56
CA VAL A 16 -13.99 -5.74 3.63
C VAL A 16 -13.42 -6.85 4.50
N GLU A 17 -14.09 -7.21 5.60
CA GLU A 17 -13.60 -8.25 6.53
C GLU A 17 -13.42 -9.60 5.82
N ARG A 18 -14.38 -10.00 4.99
CA ARG A 18 -14.35 -11.30 4.29
C ARG A 18 -13.22 -11.38 3.25
N PRO A 19 -13.04 -10.43 2.32
CA PRO A 19 -11.88 -10.43 1.42
C PRO A 19 -10.53 -10.42 2.14
N VAL A 20 -10.41 -9.70 3.25
CA VAL A 20 -9.16 -9.65 4.04
C VAL A 20 -8.88 -11.01 4.69
N THR A 21 -9.91 -11.67 5.22
CA THR A 21 -9.80 -13.03 5.76
C THR A 21 -9.29 -14.00 4.70
N TRP A 22 -9.87 -13.96 3.49
CA TRP A 22 -9.42 -14.79 2.37
C TRP A 22 -7.99 -14.50 1.94
N ALA A 23 -7.59 -13.22 1.91
CA ALA A 23 -6.22 -12.84 1.59
C ALA A 23 -5.23 -13.43 2.61
N LEU A 24 -5.53 -13.30 3.91
CA LEU A 24 -4.69 -13.86 4.99
C LEU A 24 -4.59 -15.40 4.91
N GLN A 25 -5.71 -16.07 4.65
CA GLN A 25 -5.76 -17.53 4.42
C GLN A 25 -4.97 -17.96 3.19
N SER A 26 -4.94 -17.13 2.14
CA SER A 26 -4.17 -17.36 0.91
C SER A 26 -2.68 -17.04 1.04
N GLY A 27 -2.21 -16.67 2.24
CA GLY A 27 -0.80 -16.40 2.50
C GLY A 27 -0.38 -14.92 2.43
N TYR A 28 -1.31 -13.98 2.19
CA TYR A 28 -0.97 -12.55 2.27
C TYR A 28 -0.60 -12.17 3.70
N ARG A 29 0.43 -11.34 3.82
CA ARG A 29 0.91 -10.81 5.10
C ARG A 29 1.04 -9.29 5.10
N MET A 30 0.58 -8.62 4.05
CA MET A 30 0.57 -7.17 3.97
C MET A 30 -0.85 -6.67 3.69
N LEU A 31 -1.35 -5.77 4.52
CA LEU A 31 -2.68 -5.18 4.43
C LEU A 31 -2.56 -3.66 4.34
N ASP A 32 -3.04 -3.08 3.24
CA ASP A 32 -3.05 -1.62 3.03
C ASP A 32 -4.45 -1.04 3.21
N THR A 33 -4.61 -0.14 4.17
CA THR A 33 -5.85 0.62 4.43
C THR A 33 -5.55 2.11 4.58
N ALA A 34 -6.55 2.91 4.92
CA ALA A 34 -6.44 4.31 5.31
C ALA A 34 -7.63 4.70 6.17
N ALA A 35 -7.46 5.67 7.07
CA ALA A 35 -8.57 6.24 7.83
C ALA A 35 -9.70 6.74 6.90
N ALA A 36 -9.33 7.34 5.76
CA ALA A 36 -10.26 7.83 4.76
C ALA A 36 -11.03 6.73 3.99
N TYR A 37 -10.73 5.44 4.18
CA TYR A 37 -11.47 4.35 3.57
C TYR A 37 -12.64 3.87 4.43
N LEU A 38 -12.71 4.33 5.69
CA LEU A 38 -13.79 4.02 6.63
C LEU A 38 -14.04 2.51 6.80
N ASN A 39 -12.98 1.72 6.78
CA ASN A 39 -13.05 0.27 6.86
C ASN A 39 -12.01 -0.36 7.82
N GLU A 40 -11.23 0.45 8.53
CA GLU A 40 -10.20 0.01 9.47
C GLU A 40 -10.72 -0.99 10.51
N GLU A 41 -11.96 -0.83 10.99
CA GLU A 41 -12.59 -1.77 11.93
C GLU A 41 -12.72 -3.19 11.34
N GLN A 42 -13.16 -3.29 10.08
CA GLN A 42 -13.29 -4.58 9.39
C GLN A 42 -11.92 -5.23 9.13
N ILE A 43 -10.87 -4.43 8.87
CA ILE A 43 -9.49 -4.94 8.78
C ILE A 43 -9.06 -5.52 10.12
N GLY A 44 -9.28 -4.77 11.21
CA GLY A 44 -8.96 -5.19 12.56
C GLY A 44 -9.67 -6.49 12.95
N ASN A 45 -10.95 -6.62 12.62
CA ASN A 45 -11.72 -7.84 12.88
C ASN A 45 -11.12 -9.06 12.16
N ALA A 46 -10.77 -8.92 10.88
CA ALA A 46 -10.18 -10.00 10.09
C ALA A 46 -8.81 -10.43 10.66
N ILE A 47 -7.96 -9.47 11.06
CA ILE A 47 -6.67 -9.77 11.69
C ILE A 47 -6.87 -10.60 12.95
N ARG A 48 -7.78 -10.18 13.86
CA ARG A 48 -8.04 -10.90 15.12
C ARG A 48 -8.56 -12.32 14.89
N LYS A 49 -9.37 -12.53 13.85
CA LYS A 49 -9.92 -13.85 13.50
C LYS A 49 -8.94 -14.77 12.77
N SER A 50 -7.82 -14.23 12.26
CA SER A 50 -6.91 -14.99 11.39
C SER A 50 -6.01 -16.00 12.08
N SER A 51 -5.93 -15.98 13.42
CA SER A 51 -4.97 -16.76 14.23
C SER A 51 -3.48 -16.55 13.89
N ILE A 52 -3.16 -15.62 12.97
CA ILE A 52 -1.78 -15.29 12.61
C ILE A 52 -1.22 -14.34 13.67
N PRO A 53 0.00 -14.57 14.20
CA PRO A 53 0.64 -13.65 15.13
C PRO A 53 0.74 -12.23 14.55
N ARG A 54 0.46 -11.21 15.35
CA ARG A 54 0.36 -9.82 14.88
C ARG A 54 1.65 -9.34 14.22
N GLU A 55 2.80 -9.72 14.77
CA GLU A 55 4.13 -9.43 14.25
C GLU A 55 4.40 -10.03 12.85
N ASN A 56 3.60 -11.01 12.43
CA ASN A 56 3.68 -11.62 11.10
C ASN A 56 2.75 -10.93 10.08
N ILE A 57 2.00 -9.90 10.45
CA ILE A 57 1.13 -9.14 9.55
C ILE A 57 1.64 -7.70 9.45
N PHE A 58 2.06 -7.28 8.27
CA PHE A 58 2.44 -5.91 7.96
C PHE A 58 1.20 -5.06 7.66
N VAL A 59 0.84 -4.15 8.57
CA VAL A 59 -0.33 -3.28 8.43
C VAL A 59 0.09 -1.87 8.03
N VAL A 60 -0.48 -1.36 6.95
CA VAL A 60 -0.32 0.03 6.48
C VAL A 60 -1.62 0.80 6.71
N THR A 61 -1.53 2.00 7.28
CA THR A 61 -2.63 2.98 7.24
C THR A 61 -2.09 4.37 6.89
N LYS A 62 -3.00 5.32 6.66
CA LYS A 62 -2.68 6.64 6.11
C LYS A 62 -3.41 7.76 6.85
N LEU A 63 -2.67 8.83 7.11
CA LEU A 63 -3.16 10.08 7.65
C LEU A 63 -4.07 10.78 6.64
N ALA A 64 -5.34 10.98 6.99
CA ALA A 64 -6.30 11.69 6.14
C ALA A 64 -5.92 13.18 5.99
N SER A 65 -6.21 13.76 4.81
CA SER A 65 -5.89 15.16 4.51
C SER A 65 -6.49 16.18 5.48
N ASN A 66 -7.65 15.89 6.07
CA ASN A 66 -8.32 16.77 7.05
C ASN A 66 -7.80 16.61 8.50
N LYS A 67 -6.81 15.73 8.72
CA LYS A 67 -6.24 15.44 10.05
C LYS A 67 -4.75 15.82 10.14
N GLN A 68 -4.21 16.53 9.14
CA GLN A 68 -2.78 16.89 9.11
C GLN A 68 -2.34 17.85 10.24
N ARG A 69 -3.30 18.54 10.88
CA ARG A 69 -3.11 19.31 12.13
C ARG A 69 -2.77 18.40 13.33
N ASP A 70 -3.41 17.24 13.42
CA ASP A 70 -3.54 16.42 14.63
C ASP A 70 -3.01 15.00 14.44
N VAL A 71 -1.84 14.87 13.81
CA VAL A 71 -1.25 13.60 13.34
C VAL A 71 -1.22 12.50 14.42
N VAL A 72 -0.77 12.84 15.64
CA VAL A 72 -0.66 11.86 16.75
C VAL A 72 -2.05 11.39 17.22
N SER A 73 -3.04 12.28 17.25
CA SER A 73 -4.41 11.89 17.58
C SER A 73 -4.99 11.00 16.48
N ALA A 74 -4.78 11.38 15.21
CA ALA A 74 -5.30 10.66 14.06
C ALA A 74 -4.83 9.20 13.99
N ILE A 75 -3.54 8.93 14.24
CA ILE A 75 -3.05 7.55 14.28
C ILE A 75 -3.61 6.78 15.49
N LYS A 76 -3.77 7.41 16.66
CA LYS A 76 -4.41 6.75 17.83
C LYS A 76 -5.86 6.36 17.52
N GLU A 77 -6.61 7.21 16.83
CA GLU A 77 -7.96 6.89 16.36
C GLU A 77 -7.94 5.69 15.37
N SER A 78 -6.99 5.66 14.43
CA SER A 78 -6.80 4.52 13.51
C SER A 78 -6.45 3.22 14.25
N LEU A 79 -5.56 3.29 15.23
CA LEU A 79 -5.17 2.14 16.07
C LEU A 79 -6.35 1.59 16.86
N LEU A 80 -7.19 2.48 17.41
CA LEU A 80 -8.43 2.09 18.08
C LEU A 80 -9.37 1.33 17.14
N ARG A 81 -9.63 1.86 15.93
CA ARG A 81 -10.48 1.19 14.93
C ARG A 81 -9.90 -0.15 14.50
N LEU A 82 -8.60 -0.22 14.23
CA LEU A 82 -7.92 -1.46 13.87
C LEU A 82 -7.84 -2.46 15.04
N ASN A 83 -8.07 -1.99 16.28
CA ASN A 83 -7.77 -2.70 17.52
C ASN A 83 -6.33 -3.22 17.56
N LEU A 84 -5.38 -2.32 17.30
CA LEU A 84 -3.94 -2.59 17.29
C LEU A 84 -3.22 -1.61 18.20
N THR A 85 -2.05 -2.00 18.70
CA THR A 85 -1.16 -1.12 19.48
C THR A 85 -0.16 -0.37 18.59
N TYR A 86 0.12 -0.87 17.38
CA TYR A 86 0.96 -0.23 16.37
C TYR A 86 0.54 -0.63 14.95
N VAL A 87 0.93 0.19 13.97
CA VAL A 87 0.98 -0.19 12.55
C VAL A 87 2.43 -0.31 12.08
N ASP A 88 2.66 -1.06 11.01
CA ASP A 88 4.00 -1.30 10.49
C ASP A 88 4.48 -0.12 9.64
N LEU A 89 3.55 0.54 8.95
CA LEU A 89 3.80 1.72 8.14
C LEU A 89 2.65 2.73 8.25
N TYR A 90 2.99 3.99 8.51
CA TYR A 90 2.05 5.11 8.49
C TYR A 90 2.43 6.13 7.43
N LEU A 91 1.50 6.46 6.54
CA LEU A 91 1.77 7.35 5.40
C LEU A 91 1.03 8.68 5.53
N ILE A 92 1.65 9.79 5.14
CA ILE A 92 0.89 10.99 4.76
C ILE A 92 0.15 10.67 3.46
N HIS A 93 -1.19 10.67 3.46
CA HIS A 93 -1.96 10.17 2.31
C HIS A 93 -1.85 11.09 1.08
N ASN A 94 -1.75 12.40 1.27
CA ASN A 94 -1.53 13.40 0.21
C ASN A 94 -0.69 14.56 0.75
N PRO A 95 0.11 15.24 -0.11
CA PRO A 95 0.86 16.43 0.28
C PRO A 95 -0.03 17.67 0.51
N VAL A 96 -1.34 17.55 0.29
CA VAL A 96 -2.31 18.64 0.45
C VAL A 96 -3.20 18.37 1.66
N ALA A 97 -3.28 19.36 2.54
CA ALA A 97 -4.15 19.37 3.71
C ALA A 97 -5.51 19.98 3.41
N PHE A 98 -6.54 19.47 4.08
CA PHE A 98 -7.88 20.06 4.14
C PHE A 98 -8.18 20.53 5.55
N LYS A 99 -9.05 21.53 5.67
CA LYS A 99 -9.53 21.94 6.99
C LYS A 99 -10.31 20.79 7.65
N PRO A 100 -10.31 20.68 8.99
CA PRO A 100 -11.01 19.59 9.70
C PRO A 100 -12.51 19.50 9.37
N ASP A 101 -13.15 20.64 9.09
CA ASP A 101 -14.56 20.77 8.72
C ASP A 101 -14.84 20.53 7.22
N HIS A 102 -13.82 20.19 6.44
CA HIS A 102 -13.88 20.01 4.99
C HIS A 102 -14.30 21.26 4.19
N SER A 103 -14.25 22.46 4.78
CA SER A 103 -14.64 23.72 4.10
C SER A 103 -13.66 24.17 3.00
N GLY A 104 -12.51 23.50 2.85
CA GLY A 104 -11.55 23.75 1.79
C GLY A 104 -10.14 23.32 2.14
N PHE A 105 -9.17 23.85 1.40
CA PHE A 105 -7.73 23.65 1.65
C PHE A 105 -7.31 24.26 2.97
N ASP A 106 -6.38 23.58 3.65
CA ASP A 106 -5.69 24.10 4.82
C ASP A 106 -4.32 24.65 4.43
N VAL A 107 -3.82 25.62 5.21
CA VAL A 107 -2.53 26.30 5.02
C VAL A 107 -1.35 25.53 5.62
N ILE A 108 -1.60 24.40 6.29
CA ILE A 108 -0.52 23.59 6.85
C ILE A 108 0.37 23.05 5.75
N ASP A 109 1.68 23.23 5.93
CA ASP A 109 2.69 22.59 5.11
C ASP A 109 2.90 21.14 5.56
N TYR A 110 3.02 20.23 4.59
CA TYR A 110 3.33 18.83 4.85
C TYR A 110 4.67 18.63 5.57
N LEU A 111 5.57 19.63 5.58
CA LEU A 111 6.78 19.58 6.42
C LEU A 111 6.45 19.64 7.93
N ASP A 112 5.46 20.43 8.34
CA ASP A 112 5.03 20.46 9.73
C ASP A 112 4.29 19.17 10.10
N THR A 113 3.49 18.64 9.16
CA THR A 113 2.91 17.31 9.28
C THR A 113 4.00 16.23 9.42
N TRP A 114 5.07 16.30 8.63
CA TRP A 114 6.17 15.33 8.69
C TRP A 114 6.86 15.32 10.05
N LYS A 115 7.16 16.47 10.65
CA LYS A 115 7.70 16.56 12.02
C LYS A 115 6.84 15.78 13.02
N ARG A 116 5.52 15.85 12.87
CA ARG A 116 4.56 15.11 13.71
C ARG A 116 4.48 13.63 13.34
N MET A 117 4.70 13.26 12.08
CA MET A 117 4.87 11.85 11.68
C MET A 117 6.08 11.22 12.39
N GLU A 118 7.20 11.94 12.49
CA GLU A 118 8.38 11.47 13.22
C GLU A 118 8.08 11.20 14.71
N GLU A 119 7.27 12.06 15.32
CA GLU A 119 6.78 11.88 16.69
C GLU A 119 5.96 10.59 16.84
N THR A 120 5.08 10.26 15.89
CA THR A 120 4.31 8.99 15.95
C THR A 120 5.21 7.75 15.98
N LYS A 121 6.36 7.80 15.28
CA LYS A 121 7.36 6.72 15.30
C LYS A 121 8.12 6.67 16.62
N ARG A 122 8.54 7.83 17.17
CA ARG A 122 9.20 7.90 18.49
C ARG A 122 8.29 7.39 19.61
N LEU A 123 6.99 7.64 19.52
CA LEU A 123 5.97 7.13 20.45
C LEU A 123 5.65 5.64 20.26
N GLY A 124 6.25 4.96 19.28
CA GLY A 124 6.02 3.54 19.01
C GLY A 124 4.65 3.20 18.38
N LEU A 125 3.89 4.21 17.95
CA LEU A 125 2.57 4.04 17.33
C LEU A 125 2.68 3.48 15.90
N THR A 126 3.84 3.66 15.27
CA THR A 126 4.20 3.06 13.99
C THR A 126 5.66 2.62 13.95
N LYS A 127 5.97 1.53 13.23
CA LYS A 127 7.35 1.07 13.05
C LYS A 127 8.09 1.89 11.97
N SER A 128 7.37 2.28 10.92
CA SER A 128 7.89 3.07 9.79
C SER A 128 6.95 4.19 9.39
N ILE A 129 7.50 5.23 8.76
CA ILE A 129 6.73 6.36 8.23
C ILE A 129 7.08 6.61 6.77
N GLY A 130 6.14 7.11 5.99
CA GLY A 130 6.33 7.35 4.57
C GLY A 130 5.34 8.34 3.98
N LEU A 131 5.36 8.43 2.65
CA LEU A 131 4.64 9.41 1.86
C LEU A 131 3.71 8.69 0.87
N SER A 132 2.61 9.33 0.50
CA SER A 132 1.73 8.90 -0.59
C SER A 132 1.35 10.09 -1.46
N ASN A 133 1.41 9.91 -2.79
CA ASN A 133 1.10 10.96 -3.78
C ASN A 133 2.04 12.18 -3.76
N PHE A 134 3.30 11.99 -3.35
CA PHE A 134 4.32 13.04 -3.40
C PHE A 134 5.11 12.95 -4.71
N ASN A 135 5.43 14.10 -5.30
CA ASN A 135 6.34 14.21 -6.43
C ASN A 135 7.80 14.42 -5.96
N ILE A 136 8.76 14.43 -6.89
CA ILE A 136 10.20 14.54 -6.58
C ILE A 136 10.49 15.80 -5.75
N SER A 137 10.05 16.98 -6.17
CA SER A 137 10.38 18.23 -5.47
C SER A 137 9.79 18.29 -4.05
N GLN A 138 8.62 17.69 -3.83
CA GLN A 138 8.05 17.57 -2.49
C GLN A 138 8.83 16.59 -1.62
N ILE A 139 9.30 15.46 -2.17
CA ILE A 139 10.14 14.51 -1.44
C ILE A 139 11.49 15.14 -1.09
N GLU A 140 12.12 15.87 -2.01
CA GLU A 140 13.36 16.60 -1.76
C GLU A 140 13.22 17.58 -0.59
N ARG A 141 12.09 18.32 -0.53
CA ARG A 141 11.78 19.21 0.59
C ARG A 141 11.69 18.45 1.91
N VAL A 142 11.04 17.28 1.94
CA VAL A 142 11.00 16.43 3.14
C VAL A 142 12.40 15.95 3.52
N LEU A 143 13.18 15.44 2.56
CA LEU A 143 14.54 14.94 2.79
C LEU A 143 15.48 16.01 3.34
N ALA A 144 15.34 17.26 2.89
CA ALA A 144 16.13 18.38 3.39
C ALA A 144 15.75 18.82 4.82
N ASN A 145 14.58 18.42 5.33
CA ASN A 145 14.03 18.90 6.60
C ASN A 145 13.67 17.78 7.59
N CYS A 146 13.92 16.51 7.26
CA CYS A 146 13.59 15.38 8.11
C CYS A 146 14.74 15.00 9.05
N VAL A 147 14.40 14.57 10.26
CA VAL A 147 15.28 13.79 11.15
C VAL A 147 15.17 12.31 10.81
N ILE A 148 13.96 11.82 10.53
CA ILE A 148 13.69 10.44 10.13
C ILE A 148 13.29 10.44 8.65
N LYS A 149 14.11 9.78 7.84
CA LYS A 149 13.88 9.63 6.41
C LYS A 149 12.58 8.86 6.12
N PRO A 150 11.75 9.28 5.13
CA PRO A 150 10.64 8.48 4.67
C PRO A 150 11.13 7.11 4.18
N SER A 151 10.51 6.03 4.65
CA SER A 151 10.90 4.67 4.28
C SER A 151 10.23 4.21 2.99
N VAL A 152 9.03 4.73 2.70
CA VAL A 152 8.20 4.34 1.57
C VAL A 152 7.59 5.55 0.88
N LEU A 153 7.50 5.50 -0.45
CA LEU A 153 6.58 6.30 -1.26
C LEU A 153 5.51 5.37 -1.86
N GLN A 154 4.24 5.61 -1.55
CA GLN A 154 3.12 4.98 -2.26
C GLN A 154 2.63 5.89 -3.39
N VAL A 155 2.57 5.39 -4.62
CA VAL A 155 2.15 6.17 -5.80
C VAL A 155 1.47 5.28 -6.84
N GLU A 156 0.66 5.87 -7.71
CA GLU A 156 0.09 5.17 -8.85
C GLU A 156 1.20 4.69 -9.79
N VAL A 157 1.26 3.37 -9.99
CA VAL A 157 2.14 2.76 -10.99
C VAL A 157 1.39 1.64 -11.70
N ASN A 158 1.29 1.73 -13.01
CA ASN A 158 0.64 0.74 -13.86
C ASN A 158 1.21 0.81 -15.29
N LEU A 159 0.61 0.06 -16.22
CA LEU A 159 1.07 0.03 -17.62
C LEU A 159 0.95 1.39 -18.34
N ASN A 160 0.01 2.24 -17.92
CA ASN A 160 -0.19 3.58 -18.48
C ASN A 160 0.69 4.63 -17.80
N LEU A 161 1.06 4.40 -16.54
CA LEU A 161 1.84 5.33 -15.72
C LEU A 161 3.00 4.62 -15.03
N ALA A 162 4.14 4.53 -15.71
CA ALA A 162 5.29 3.75 -15.24
C ALA A 162 6.13 4.45 -14.14
N GLN A 163 6.03 5.77 -13.98
CA GLN A 163 6.75 6.57 -12.96
C GLN A 163 8.28 6.40 -12.92
N ASN A 164 8.94 6.00 -14.03
CA ASN A 164 10.38 5.62 -14.02
C ASN A 164 11.28 6.66 -13.30
N LYS A 165 11.18 7.94 -13.64
CA LYS A 165 12.00 9.02 -13.03
C LYS A 165 11.81 9.10 -11.51
N LEU A 166 10.57 8.98 -11.03
CA LEU A 166 10.24 9.04 -9.61
C LEU A 166 10.73 7.77 -8.89
N ILE A 167 10.61 6.60 -9.52
CA ILE A 167 11.11 5.33 -8.98
C ILE A 167 12.64 5.36 -8.85
N ASP A 168 13.34 5.83 -9.88
CA ASP A 168 14.80 5.94 -9.87
C ASP A 168 15.28 6.91 -8.80
N PHE A 169 14.58 8.05 -8.64
CA PHE A 169 14.82 8.99 -7.56
C PHE A 169 14.63 8.34 -6.18
N CYS A 170 13.50 7.68 -5.93
CA CYS A 170 13.25 6.98 -4.68
C CYS A 170 14.34 5.93 -4.38
N LYS A 171 14.75 5.16 -5.39
CA LYS A 171 15.84 4.18 -5.28
C LYS A 171 17.16 4.83 -4.91
N ALA A 172 17.57 5.90 -5.57
CA ALA A 172 18.79 6.64 -5.25
C ALA A 172 18.79 7.18 -3.81
N HIS A 173 17.60 7.44 -3.26
CA HIS A 173 17.40 7.82 -1.88
C HIS A 173 16.99 6.67 -0.95
N ASN A 174 17.16 5.39 -1.28
CA ASN A 174 16.78 4.27 -0.39
C ASN A 174 15.32 4.37 0.16
N ILE A 175 14.40 4.89 -0.65
CA ILE A 175 12.96 4.95 -0.39
C ILE A 175 12.31 3.82 -1.19
N ALA A 176 11.64 2.89 -0.53
CA ALA A 176 10.93 1.83 -1.23
C ALA A 176 9.69 2.40 -1.93
N VAL A 177 9.39 1.92 -3.13
CA VAL A 177 8.17 2.31 -3.85
C VAL A 177 7.09 1.25 -3.67
N MET A 178 5.90 1.68 -3.27
CA MET A 178 4.69 0.85 -3.21
C MET A 178 3.69 1.31 -4.28
N ALA A 179 3.43 0.48 -5.27
CA ALA A 179 2.49 0.79 -6.35
C ALA A 179 1.03 0.61 -5.89
N TYR A 180 0.19 1.65 -6.00
CA TYR A 180 -1.27 1.49 -5.98
C TYR A 180 -1.84 1.51 -7.40
N THR A 181 -3.11 1.11 -7.54
CA THR A 181 -3.83 0.92 -8.82
C THR A 181 -2.99 0.16 -9.86
N PRO A 182 -2.41 -1.01 -9.50
CA PRO A 182 -1.48 -1.74 -10.38
C PRO A 182 -2.12 -2.20 -11.70
N PHE A 183 -3.44 -2.33 -11.72
CA PHE A 183 -4.18 -2.68 -12.93
C PHE A 183 -4.56 -1.48 -13.79
N GLY A 184 -4.46 -0.24 -13.30
CA GLY A 184 -4.80 0.97 -14.05
C GLY A 184 -6.10 0.81 -14.86
N ALA A 185 -5.97 0.93 -16.18
CA ALA A 185 -7.03 0.82 -17.16
C ALA A 185 -7.40 -0.61 -17.61
N LEU A 186 -6.82 -1.66 -17.00
CA LEU A 186 -6.92 -3.03 -17.50
C LEU A 186 -8.36 -3.57 -17.49
N PHE A 187 -9.14 -3.21 -16.46
CA PHE A 187 -10.54 -3.57 -16.34
C PHE A 187 -11.41 -2.38 -16.73
N ASP A 188 -12.52 -2.66 -17.40
CA ASP A 188 -13.44 -1.62 -17.88
C ASP A 188 -14.08 -0.86 -16.70
N ALA A 189 -14.08 0.47 -16.79
CA ALA A 189 -14.55 1.37 -15.74
C ALA A 189 -15.40 2.53 -16.29
N GLY A 190 -15.88 2.46 -17.54
CA GLY A 190 -16.64 3.55 -18.18
C GLY A 190 -15.75 4.43 -19.04
N ASP A 191 -15.74 5.75 -18.80
CA ASP A 191 -14.92 6.73 -19.54
C ASP A 191 -13.52 6.17 -19.77
N VAL A 192 -13.17 5.92 -21.03
CA VAL A 192 -12.18 4.92 -21.42
C VAL A 192 -10.76 5.49 -21.24
N PRO A 193 -10.02 5.22 -20.15
CA PRO A 193 -8.60 5.56 -20.08
C PRO A 193 -7.82 4.89 -21.23
N PRO A 194 -6.61 5.33 -21.58
CA PRO A 194 -5.86 4.69 -22.66
C PRO A 194 -5.70 3.17 -22.48
N PRO A 195 -5.62 2.38 -23.57
CA PRO A 195 -5.28 0.95 -23.52
C PRO A 195 -3.93 0.73 -22.82
N PRO A 196 -3.61 -0.49 -22.33
CA PRO A 196 -4.22 -1.77 -22.68
C PRO A 196 -5.43 -2.16 -21.81
N ARG A 197 -6.20 -3.15 -22.30
CA ARG A 197 -7.30 -3.82 -21.61
C ARG A 197 -6.95 -5.28 -21.34
N VAL A 198 -7.77 -5.96 -20.53
CA VAL A 198 -7.57 -7.38 -20.20
C VAL A 198 -7.49 -8.28 -21.45
N ASN A 199 -8.14 -7.86 -22.56
CA ASN A 199 -8.17 -8.53 -23.85
C ASN A 199 -7.15 -7.99 -24.87
N ASP A 200 -6.15 -7.22 -24.44
CA ASP A 200 -5.08 -6.74 -25.32
C ASP A 200 -4.32 -7.94 -25.95
N PRO A 201 -4.16 -7.99 -27.30
CA PRO A 201 -3.55 -9.15 -27.96
C PRO A 201 -2.12 -9.46 -27.52
N ILE A 202 -1.33 -8.46 -27.13
CA ILE A 202 0.03 -8.66 -26.63
C ILE A 202 -0.04 -9.31 -25.25
N LEU A 203 -0.92 -8.81 -24.38
CA LEU A 203 -1.10 -9.38 -23.04
C LEU A 203 -1.67 -10.80 -23.07
N ILE A 204 -2.64 -11.09 -23.95
CA ILE A 204 -3.16 -12.46 -24.15
C ILE A 204 -2.03 -13.38 -24.62
N LYS A 205 -1.26 -12.98 -25.64
CA LYS A 205 -0.14 -13.80 -26.13
C LYS A 205 0.91 -14.09 -25.05
N MET A 206 1.15 -13.15 -24.14
CA MET A 206 2.02 -13.36 -22.98
C MET A 206 1.38 -14.31 -21.96
N ALA A 207 0.10 -14.10 -21.64
CA ALA A 207 -0.67 -14.95 -20.73
C ALA A 207 -0.66 -16.42 -21.19
N ASP A 208 -0.93 -16.68 -22.47
CA ASP A 208 -0.89 -18.00 -23.09
C ASP A 208 0.49 -18.64 -22.99
N ARG A 209 1.55 -17.87 -23.34
CA ARG A 209 2.93 -18.36 -23.30
C ARG A 209 3.34 -18.87 -21.92
N TYR A 210 2.92 -18.18 -20.86
CA TYR A 210 3.30 -18.53 -19.48
C TYR A 210 2.25 -19.37 -18.74
N ASN A 211 1.16 -19.74 -19.40
CA ASN A 211 0.01 -20.40 -18.78
C ASN A 211 -0.48 -19.63 -17.53
N LYS A 212 -0.68 -18.32 -17.68
CA LYS A 212 -1.15 -17.37 -16.66
C LYS A 212 -2.30 -16.52 -17.19
N THR A 213 -2.93 -15.74 -16.32
CA THR A 213 -3.95 -14.76 -16.72
C THR A 213 -3.32 -13.40 -17.05
N THR A 214 -4.00 -12.58 -17.86
CA THR A 214 -3.56 -11.20 -18.13
C THR A 214 -3.28 -10.40 -16.84
N PRO A 215 -4.14 -10.40 -15.80
CA PRO A 215 -3.84 -9.74 -14.54
C PRO A 215 -2.55 -10.25 -13.86
N GLN A 216 -2.28 -11.56 -13.90
CA GLN A 216 -1.03 -12.11 -13.36
C GLN A 216 0.18 -11.62 -14.14
N ILE A 217 0.09 -11.50 -15.47
CA ILE A 217 1.15 -10.92 -16.30
C ILE A 217 1.41 -9.46 -15.91
N VAL A 218 0.37 -8.64 -15.76
CA VAL A 218 0.52 -7.23 -15.38
C VAL A 218 1.14 -7.08 -13.99
N LEU A 219 0.66 -7.83 -12.99
CA LEU A 219 1.27 -7.83 -11.66
C LEU A 219 2.74 -8.28 -11.70
N ARG A 220 3.05 -9.35 -12.45
CA ARG A 220 4.43 -9.85 -12.57
C ARG A 220 5.34 -8.83 -13.24
N TYR A 221 4.86 -8.10 -14.25
CA TYR A 221 5.62 -7.04 -14.90
C TYR A 221 6.00 -5.93 -13.90
N LEU A 222 5.02 -5.45 -13.12
CA LEU A 222 5.26 -4.43 -12.10
C LEU A 222 6.24 -4.95 -11.04
N VAL A 223 5.97 -6.12 -10.47
CA VAL A 223 6.88 -6.74 -9.48
C VAL A 223 8.30 -6.84 -10.05
N SER A 224 8.47 -7.37 -11.27
CA SER A 224 9.79 -7.57 -11.90
C SER A 224 10.52 -6.25 -12.20
N LYS A 225 9.80 -5.19 -12.58
CA LYS A 225 10.35 -3.83 -12.73
C LYS A 225 10.90 -3.32 -11.40
N PHE A 226 10.20 -3.57 -10.30
CA PHE A 226 10.69 -3.28 -8.95
C PHE A 226 11.73 -4.30 -8.44
N ASN A 227 12.04 -5.38 -9.16
CA ASN A 227 12.79 -6.51 -8.60
C ASN A 227 14.25 -6.61 -9.02
N LYS A 228 14.72 -5.82 -10.00
CA LYS A 228 16.09 -5.98 -10.53
C LYS A 228 17.18 -5.64 -9.50
N ASP A 229 16.86 -4.86 -8.47
CA ASP A 229 17.85 -4.36 -7.49
C ASP A 229 17.35 -4.30 -6.04
N TYR A 230 16.18 -4.86 -5.73
CA TYR A 230 15.61 -4.84 -4.37
C TYR A 230 15.83 -6.18 -3.66
N ARG A 231 15.92 -6.13 -2.32
CA ARG A 231 15.91 -7.33 -1.46
C ARG A 231 14.61 -8.11 -1.72
N THR A 232 14.71 -9.20 -2.46
CA THR A 232 13.60 -10.13 -2.68
C THR A 232 13.30 -10.90 -1.40
N VAL A 233 12.05 -10.83 -0.93
CA VAL A 233 11.42 -12.04 -0.38
C VAL A 233 10.55 -12.56 -1.52
N HIS A 234 11.16 -13.32 -2.44
CA HIS A 234 10.35 -14.18 -3.29
C HIS A 234 9.66 -15.14 -2.34
N PRO A 235 8.33 -15.20 -2.33
CA PRO A 235 7.65 -16.02 -1.36
C PRO A 235 7.65 -17.46 -1.89
N SER A 236 8.81 -17.98 -2.28
CA SER A 236 8.97 -19.37 -2.72
C SER A 236 8.61 -20.37 -1.62
N PHE A 237 8.56 -19.92 -0.36
CA PHE A 237 8.06 -20.74 0.75
C PHE A 237 6.61 -21.24 0.58
N TRP A 238 5.73 -20.52 -0.15
CA TRP A 238 4.37 -20.97 -0.45
C TRP A 238 4.21 -21.43 -1.90
N GLN A 239 5.30 -21.82 -2.58
CA GLN A 239 5.26 -22.23 -3.99
C GLN A 239 4.42 -23.48 -4.28
N GLU A 240 4.09 -24.23 -3.24
CA GLU A 240 3.19 -25.39 -3.31
C GLU A 240 1.71 -25.03 -3.18
N HIS A 241 1.37 -23.75 -2.98
CA HIS A 241 -0.02 -23.31 -2.94
C HIS A 241 -0.66 -23.41 -4.34
N PRO A 242 -1.93 -23.86 -4.48
CA PRO A 242 -2.58 -24.05 -5.78
C PRO A 242 -2.63 -22.80 -6.68
N TYR A 243 -2.54 -21.63 -6.06
CA TYR A 243 -2.60 -20.33 -6.75
C TYR A 243 -1.25 -19.60 -6.78
N TYR A 244 -0.13 -20.31 -6.56
CA TYR A 244 1.19 -19.70 -6.61
C TYR A 244 1.45 -19.07 -7.99
N PRO A 245 1.64 -17.73 -8.06
CA PRO A 245 1.62 -17.04 -9.35
C PRO A 245 3.00 -16.98 -10.03
N PHE A 246 4.04 -17.53 -9.41
CA PHE A 246 5.43 -17.44 -9.88
C PHE A 246 5.98 -18.80 -10.35
N GLU A 247 7.12 -18.78 -11.04
CA GLU A 247 7.89 -19.98 -11.35
C GLU A 247 8.39 -20.62 -10.06
N LYS A 248 8.24 -21.94 -9.95
CA LYS A 248 8.79 -22.70 -8.83
C LYS A 248 10.32 -22.69 -8.93
N VAL A 249 10.97 -22.66 -7.77
CA VAL A 249 12.42 -22.76 -7.65
C VAL A 249 12.79 -24.06 -6.95
N ASP A 250 13.91 -24.67 -7.33
CA ASP A 250 14.35 -25.97 -6.78
C ASP A 250 14.64 -25.91 -5.27
N LYS A 251 15.08 -24.74 -4.79
CA LYS A 251 15.39 -24.47 -3.39
C LYS A 251 14.53 -23.29 -2.90
N PRO A 252 13.26 -23.52 -2.54
CA PRO A 252 12.45 -22.47 -1.97
C PRO A 252 13.09 -21.94 -0.69
N ALA A 253 12.89 -20.65 -0.42
CA ALA A 253 13.26 -20.09 0.87
C ALA A 253 12.54 -20.90 1.96
N PRO A 254 13.21 -21.20 3.08
CA PRO A 254 12.56 -21.88 4.18
C PRO A 254 11.30 -21.10 4.56
N ASP A 255 10.22 -21.83 4.84
CA ASP A 255 8.99 -21.23 5.33
C ASP A 255 9.26 -20.63 6.70
N LEU A 256 9.59 -19.33 6.69
CA LEU A 256 9.85 -18.52 7.87
C LEU A 256 8.63 -18.47 8.81
N PHE A 257 7.48 -18.98 8.36
CA PHE A 257 6.20 -18.95 9.05
C PHE A 257 5.70 -20.35 9.45
N LYS A 258 6.42 -21.43 9.12
CA LYS A 258 6.22 -22.73 9.76
C LYS A 258 6.90 -22.72 11.14
N PRO A 259 6.24 -23.25 12.19
CA PRO A 259 6.93 -23.48 13.47
C PRO A 259 8.18 -24.30 13.20
N LYS A 260 9.33 -23.85 13.71
CA LYS A 260 10.50 -24.72 13.81
C LYS A 260 10.14 -25.77 14.86
N ASN A 261 9.98 -27.02 14.43
CA ASN A 261 9.97 -28.15 15.34
C ASN A 261 11.31 -28.22 16.10
#